data_AF-A0A497I9F4-F1
#
_entry.id   AF-A0A497I9F4-F1
#
_cell.length_a   1.000
_cell.length_b   1.000
_cell.length_c   1.000
_cell.angle_alpha   90.00
_cell.angle_beta   90.00
_cell.angle_gamma   90.00
#
_symmetry.space_group_name_H-M   'P 1'
#
loop_
_entity.id
_entity.type
_entity.pdbx_description
1 polymer ?
#
loop_
_entity_poly.entity_id
_entity_poly.type
_entity_poly.pdbx_seq_one_letter_code
_entity_poly.pdbx_strand_id
1 'polypeptide(L)'
;MVRFNPLARQALEKGEIEVRVRRSGVFQKLDLELKRFPAGGAQYVALCTDKIIDVGELVRVAEEVGLPVFARNGKVFPRGKRASDFVGL
;
A
#
# COMPACT_ATOMS: atom_id res chain seq x y z
N MET A 1 -11.87 0.83 -13.41
CA MET A 1 -10.41 0.92 -13.70
C MET A 1 -9.77 1.81 -12.65
N VAL A 2 -8.80 1.30 -11.88
CA VAL A 2 -8.10 2.08 -10.85
C VAL A 2 -7.25 3.14 -11.55
N ARG A 3 -7.38 4.42 -11.17
CA ARG A 3 -6.49 5.47 -11.66
C ARG A 3 -5.22 5.47 -10.82
N PHE A 4 -4.10 5.10 -11.42
CA PHE A 4 -2.80 5.12 -10.75
C PHE A 4 -2.22 6.52 -10.76
N ASN A 5 -1.88 7.01 -9.58
CA ASN A 5 -1.09 8.22 -9.43
C ASN A 5 0.41 7.92 -9.65
N PRO A 6 1.29 8.94 -9.69
CA PRO A 6 2.71 8.76 -9.94
C PRO A 6 3.40 7.83 -8.91
N LEU A 7 2.97 7.85 -7.65
CA LEU A 7 3.55 7.00 -6.59
C LEU A 7 3.22 5.52 -6.81
N ALA A 8 1.99 5.20 -7.19
CA ALA A 8 1.63 3.84 -7.59
C ALA A 8 2.47 3.34 -8.77
N ARG A 9 2.69 4.18 -9.79
CA ARG A 9 3.53 3.80 -10.93
C ARG A 9 4.97 3.56 -10.51
N GLN A 10 5.52 4.44 -9.69
CA GLN A 10 6.86 4.26 -9.13
C GLN A 10 6.98 2.95 -8.34
N ALA A 11 5.98 2.63 -7.50
CA ALA A 11 5.95 1.38 -6.75
C ALA A 11 5.92 0.15 -7.65
N LEU A 12 5.12 0.19 -8.72
CA LEU A 12 5.01 -0.90 -9.69
C LEU A 12 6.31 -1.09 -10.50
N GLU A 13 7.00 0.00 -10.85
CA GLU A 13 8.23 -0.03 -11.65
C GLU A 13 9.47 -0.43 -10.82
N LYS A 14 9.61 0.14 -9.61
CA LYS A 14 10.80 -0.06 -8.76
C LYS A 14 10.66 -1.23 -7.79
N GLY A 15 9.44 -1.68 -7.52
CA GLY A 15 9.15 -2.67 -6.49
C GLY A 15 9.19 -2.12 -5.06
N GLU A 16 9.46 -0.83 -4.87
CA GLU A 16 9.49 -0.17 -3.56
C GLU A 16 9.19 1.34 -3.66
N ILE A 17 8.68 1.92 -2.57
CA ILE A 17 8.57 3.36 -2.39
C ILE A 17 8.88 3.78 -0.95
N GLU A 18 9.39 5.00 -0.80
CA GLU A 18 9.51 5.68 0.49
C GLU A 18 8.30 6.60 0.70
N VAL A 19 7.58 6.44 1.81
CA VAL A 19 6.50 7.34 2.23
C VAL A 19 6.82 7.99 3.58
N ARG A 20 6.24 9.16 3.84
CA ARG A 20 6.32 9.79 5.16
C ARG A 20 5.07 9.45 5.96
N VAL A 21 5.27 8.87 7.15
CA VAL A 21 4.19 8.57 8.09
C VAL A 21 4.38 9.34 9.39
N ARG A 22 3.27 9.71 10.04
CA ARG A 22 3.30 10.38 11.34
C ARG A 22 3.24 9.33 12.45
N ARG A 23 4.23 9.34 13.34
CA ARG A 23 4.28 8.47 14.51
C ARG A 23 4.59 9.30 15.75
N SER A 24 3.66 9.28 16.71
CA SER A 24 3.77 10.04 17.97
C SER A 24 4.09 11.53 17.74
N GLY A 25 3.45 12.14 16.75
CA GLY A 25 3.66 13.55 16.41
C GLY A 25 4.83 13.85 15.47
N VAL A 26 5.74 12.90 15.24
CA VAL A 26 6.94 13.06 14.40
C VAL A 26 6.76 12.41 13.03
N PHE A 27 7.25 13.06 11.97
CA PHE A 27 7.30 12.45 10.63
C PHE A 27 8.51 11.53 10.52
N GLN A 28 8.27 10.30 10.06
CA GLN A 28 9.30 9.30 9.82
C GLN A 28 9.17 8.80 8.38
N LYS A 29 10.33 8.50 7.77
CA LYS A 29 10.40 7.82 6.49
C LYS A 29 10.13 6.33 6.71
N LEU A 30 9.34 5.77 5.81
CA LEU A 30 8.94 4.38 5.83
C LEU A 30 9.05 3.81 4.42
N ASP A 31 9.87 2.79 4.30
CA ASP A 31 9.99 2.02 3.07
C ASP A 31 8.87 0.99 3.00
N LEU A 32 8.25 0.91 1.83
CA LEU A 32 7.19 -0.03 1.51
C LEU A 32 7.61 -0.85 0.30
N GLU A 33 7.61 -2.16 0.45
CA GLU A 33 7.96 -3.10 -0.61
C GLU A 33 6.71 -3.60 -1.33
N LEU A 34 6.72 -3.63 -2.66
CA LEU A 34 5.66 -4.21 -3.46
C LEU A 34 5.74 -5.75 -3.39
N LYS A 35 4.65 -6.39 -2.96
CA LYS A 35 4.53 -7.85 -2.92
C LYS A 35 3.26 -8.31 -3.62
N ARG A 36 3.34 -9.48 -4.27
CA ARG A 36 2.22 -10.13 -4.94
C ARG A 36 1.57 -11.15 -4.00
N PHE A 37 0.25 -11.12 -3.90
CA PHE A 37 -0.55 -11.98 -3.04
C PHE A 37 -1.58 -12.76 -3.88
N PRO A 38 -1.89 -14.02 -3.52
CA PRO A 38 -2.91 -14.79 -4.20
C PRO A 38 -4.32 -14.27 -3.90
N ALA A 39 -5.17 -14.23 -4.91
CA ALA A 39 -6.61 -13.98 -4.81
C ALA A 39 -7.35 -14.83 -5.85
N GLY A 40 -7.96 -15.94 -5.41
CA GLY A 40 -8.89 -16.73 -6.24
C GLY A 40 -8.31 -17.23 -7.56
N GLY A 41 -7.06 -17.68 -7.58
CA GLY A 41 -6.38 -18.15 -8.81
C GLY A 41 -5.62 -17.07 -9.59
N ALA A 42 -5.73 -15.80 -9.17
CA ALA A 42 -4.93 -14.71 -9.69
C ALA A 42 -4.00 -14.11 -8.62
N GLN A 43 -3.17 -13.14 -9.00
CA GLN A 43 -2.34 -12.38 -8.08
C GLN A 43 -2.71 -10.90 -8.10
N TYR A 44 -2.66 -10.26 -6.93
CA TYR A 44 -2.78 -8.81 -6.77
C TYR A 44 -1.56 -8.26 -6.03
N VAL A 45 -1.30 -6.98 -6.19
CA VAL A 45 -0.17 -6.30 -5.53
C VAL A 45 -0.61 -5.56 -4.27
N ALA A 46 0.29 -5.52 -3.29
CA ALA A 46 0.16 -4.65 -2.12
C ALA A 46 1.55 -4.16 -1.69
N LEU A 47 1.59 -2.96 -1.13
CA LEU A 47 2.75 -2.39 -0.48
C LEU A 47 2.86 -2.90 0.94
N CYS A 48 4.04 -3.38 1.33
CA CYS A 48 4.23 -4.13 2.56
C CYS A 48 5.35 -3.55 3.42
N THR A 49 5.14 -3.62 4.73
CA THR A 49 6.19 -3.34 5.72
C THR A 49 5.99 -4.23 6.95
N ASP A 50 7.09 -4.56 7.59
CA ASP A 50 7.10 -5.31 8.84
C ASP A 50 6.93 -4.40 10.07
N LYS A 51 6.84 -3.08 9.88
CA LYS A 51 6.66 -2.11 10.97
C LYS A 51 5.19 -2.03 11.40
N ILE A 52 4.97 -1.59 12.64
CA ILE A 52 3.65 -1.24 13.16
C ILE A 52 3.36 0.21 12.81
N ILE A 53 2.21 0.46 12.22
CA ILE A 53 1.75 1.80 11.78
C ILE A 53 0.39 2.06 12.38
N ASP A 54 0.14 3.31 12.79
CA ASP A 54 -1.20 3.72 13.18
C ASP A 54 -2.21 3.45 12.05
N VAL A 55 -3.41 2.98 12.41
CA VAL A 55 -4.42 2.61 11.40
C VAL A 55 -4.85 3.81 10.56
N GLY A 56 -4.93 5.00 11.14
CA GLY A 56 -5.26 6.22 10.41
C GLY A 56 -4.20 6.59 9.37
N GLU A 57 -2.93 6.44 9.72
CA GLU A 57 -1.83 6.63 8.77
C GLU A 57 -1.81 5.55 7.69
N LEU A 58 -2.09 4.30 8.03
CA LEU A 58 -2.15 3.21 7.06
C LEU A 58 -3.25 3.44 6.01
N VAL A 59 -4.41 3.94 6.45
CA VAL A 59 -5.49 4.40 5.56
C VAL A 59 -5.03 5.55 4.68
N ARG A 60 -4.43 6.60 5.28
CA ARG A 60 -3.94 7.76 4.53
C ARG A 60 -2.96 7.36 3.43
N VAL A 61 -1.99 6.51 3.74
CA VAL A 61 -1.00 6.02 2.77
C VAL A 61 -1.66 5.20 1.67
N ALA A 62 -2.61 4.32 2.00
CA ALA A 62 -3.32 3.54 0.99
C ALA A 62 -4.10 4.44 0.02
N GLU A 63 -4.78 5.49 0.51
CA GLU A 63 -5.44 6.48 -0.36
C GLU A 63 -4.43 7.29 -1.18
N GLU A 64 -3.36 7.77 -0.55
CA GLU A 64 -2.35 8.61 -1.18
C GLU A 64 -1.58 7.87 -2.27
N VAL A 65 -1.29 6.59 -2.08
CA VAL A 65 -0.60 5.78 -3.09
C VAL A 65 -1.59 5.16 -4.07
N GLY A 66 -2.83 4.90 -3.65
CA GLY A 66 -3.83 4.23 -4.46
C GLY A 66 -3.58 2.72 -4.63
N LEU A 67 -2.79 2.11 -3.74
CA LEU A 67 -2.53 0.67 -3.67
C LEU A 67 -2.89 0.14 -2.27
N PRO A 68 -3.19 -1.15 -2.12
CA PRO A 68 -3.34 -1.77 -0.80
C PRO A 68 -2.02 -1.67 -0.01
N VAL A 69 -2.12 -1.44 1.30
CA VAL A 69 -0.94 -1.32 2.18
C VAL A 69 -1.09 -2.27 3.37
N PHE A 70 -0.11 -3.13 3.56
CA PHE A 70 -0.03 -4.16 4.60
C PHE A 70 1.10 -3.82 5.57
N ALA A 71 0.75 -3.71 6.84
CA ALA A 71 1.67 -3.52 7.94
C ALA A 71 1.60 -4.73 8.89
N ARG A 72 2.48 -4.80 9.88
CA ARG A 72 2.47 -5.89 10.88
C ARG A 72 1.12 -6.00 11.61
N ASN A 73 0.46 -4.88 11.84
CA ASN A 73 -0.77 -4.79 12.62
C ASN A 73 -2.05 -4.78 11.78
N GLY A 74 -1.98 -4.88 10.45
CA GLY A 74 -3.18 -4.90 9.64
C GLY A 74 -2.98 -4.71 8.14
N LYS A 75 -4.09 -4.83 7.41
CA LYS A 75 -4.16 -4.67 5.96
C LYS A 75 -5.24 -3.64 5.64
N VAL A 76 -4.92 -2.65 4.81
CA VAL A 76 -5.87 -1.63 4.40
C VAL A 76 -5.91 -1.53 2.89
N PHE A 77 -7.12 -1.35 2.37
CA PHE A 77 -7.38 -1.09 0.96
C PHE A 77 -7.85 0.36 0.81
N PRO A 78 -7.57 1.01 -0.34
CA PRO A 78 -8.16 2.30 -0.66
C PRO A 78 -9.70 2.22 -0.60
N ARG A 79 -10.35 3.34 -0.28
CA ARG A 79 -11.77 3.43 0.00
C ARG A 79 -12.58 2.90 -1.18
N GLY A 80 -13.49 1.99 -0.88
CA GLY A 80 -14.36 1.36 -1.88
C GLY A 80 -13.65 0.36 -2.80
N LYS A 81 -12.38 0.02 -2.53
CA LYS A 81 -11.62 -0.99 -3.26
C LYS A 81 -11.46 -2.28 -2.47
N ARG A 82 -11.26 -3.37 -3.20
CA ARG A 82 -11.03 -4.72 -2.67
C ARG A 82 -9.87 -5.36 -3.43
N ALA A 83 -9.39 -6.51 -2.97
CA ALA A 83 -8.28 -7.22 -3.62
C ALA A 83 -8.49 -7.46 -5.13
N SER A 84 -9.72 -7.75 -5.54
CA SER A 84 -10.10 -7.96 -6.96
C SER A 84 -9.84 -6.74 -7.85
N ASP A 85 -9.86 -5.51 -7.31
CA ASP A 85 -9.57 -4.30 -8.08
C ASP A 85 -8.08 -4.16 -8.48
N PHE A 86 -7.19 -4.94 -7.85
CA PHE A 86 -5.74 -4.87 -8.02
C PHE A 86 -5.15 -6.13 -8.66
N VAL A 87 -6.01 -7.05 -9.11
CA VAL A 87 -5.58 -8.26 -9.82
C VAL A 87 -5.05 -7.88 -11.20
N GLY A 88 -3.91 -8.49 -11.58
CA GLY A 88 -3.30 -8.28 -12.91
C GLY A 88 -2.45 -7.02 -13.05
N LEU A 89 -2.13 -6.36 -11.94
CA LEU A 89 -1.10 -5.32 -11.84
C LEU A 89 0.28 -5.93 -11.57
#